data_AF-A0AAX2GZS0-F1
#
_entry.id   AF-A0AAX2GZS0-F1
#
_cell.length_a   1.000
_cell.length_b   1.000
_cell.length_c   1.000
_cell.angle_alpha   90.00
_cell.angle_beta   90.00
_cell.angle_gamma   90.00
#
_symmetry.space_group_name_H-M   'P 1'
#
loop_
_entity.id
_entity.type
_entity.pdbx_description
1 polymer ?
#
loop_
_entity_poly.entity_id
_entity_poly.type
_entity_poly.pdbx_seq_one_letter_code
_entity_poly.pdbx_strand_id
1 'polypeptide(L)' 'MHIHPFLDGNGRTARLLMNYIQAYYRLPLGLIFEEDKQSYYAALQSVQEHGDHEHYYAFMFAQYEKYLKGEINRANP' A
#
# COMPACT_ATOMS: atom_id res chain seq x y z
N MET A 1 -7.93 -6.01 -6.25
CA MET A 1 -9.13 -5.91 -5.39
C MET A 1 -10.16 -6.85 -5.96
N HIS A 2 -10.45 -7.95 -5.27
CA HIS A 2 -11.24 -9.05 -5.84
C HIS A 2 -12.75 -8.94 -5.49
N ILE A 3 -13.06 -8.29 -4.37
CA ILE A 3 -14.42 -8.03 -3.90
C ILE A 3 -14.61 -6.52 -3.81
N HIS A 4 -15.67 -6.00 -4.44
CA HIS A 4 -16.02 -4.58 -4.50
C HIS A 4 -17.36 -4.33 -3.80
N PRO A 5 -17.42 -4.32 -2.46
CA PRO A 5 -18.68 -4.26 -1.73
C PRO A 5 -19.33 -2.86 -1.75
N PHE A 6 -18.60 -1.81 -2.14
CA PHE A 6 -19.10 -0.44 -2.19
C PHE A 6 -19.18 0.07 -3.64
N LEU A 7 -20.10 1.01 -3.90
CA LEU A 7 -20.25 1.65 -5.22
C LEU A 7 -18.99 2.42 -5.64
N ASP A 8 -18.34 3.11 -4.70
CA ASP A 8 -17.05 3.79 -4.87
C ASP A 8 -16.27 3.69 -3.53
N GLY A 9 -14.99 4.02 -3.56
CA GLY A 9 -14.17 4.17 -2.37
C GLY A 9 -13.48 2.90 -1.94
N ASN A 10 -13.70 1.78 -2.61
CA ASN A 10 -13.10 0.49 -2.22
C ASN A 10 -11.56 0.57 -2.07
N GLY A 11 -10.86 1.33 -2.93
CA GLY A 11 -9.41 1.51 -2.84
C GLY A 11 -8.96 2.38 -1.66
N ARG A 12 -9.81 3.32 -1.22
CA ARG A 12 -9.60 4.10 0.02
C ARG A 12 -9.88 3.22 1.24
N THR A 13 -10.95 2.44 1.22
CA THR A 13 -11.32 1.51 2.29
C THR A 13 -10.28 0.41 2.49
N ALA A 14 -9.75 -0.17 1.41
CA ALA A 14 -8.70 -1.18 1.49
C ALA A 14 -7.42 -0.63 2.16
N ARG A 15 -7.00 0.58 1.78
CA ARG A 15 -5.83 1.25 2.41
C ARG A 15 -6.11 1.63 3.87
N LEU A 16 -7.33 2.08 4.17
CA LEU A 16 -7.73 2.37 5.54
C LEU A 16 -7.70 1.10 6.40
N LEU A 17 -8.17 -0.03 5.88
CA LEU A 17 -8.13 -1.32 6.58
C LEU A 17 -6.68 -1.79 6.82
N MET A 18 -5.80 -1.64 5.83
CA MET A 18 -4.37 -1.91 5.99
C MET A 18 -3.78 -1.06 7.12
N ASN A 19 -4.05 0.25 7.12
CA ASN A 19 -3.56 1.16 8.16
C ASN A 19 -4.17 0.84 9.53
N TYR A 20 -5.43 0.41 9.59
CA TYR A 20 -6.07 -0.04 10.82
C TYR A 20 -5.33 -1.25 11.42
N ILE A 21 -5.01 -2.26 10.60
CA ILE A 21 -4.26 -3.44 11.05
C ILE A 21 -2.87 -3.03 11.57
N GLN A 22 -2.15 -2.17 10.84
CA GLN A 22 -0.84 -1.68 11.27
C GLN A 22 -0.94 -0.91 12.60
N ALA A 23 -1.92 -0.03 12.74
CA ALA A 23 -2.17 0.71 13.97
C ALA A 23 -2.47 -0.23 15.16
N TYR A 24 -3.28 -1.26 14.93
CA TYR A 24 -3.59 -2.27 15.94
C TYR A 24 -2.33 -2.96 16.48
N TYR A 25 -1.37 -3.27 15.60
CA TYR A 25 -0.07 -3.84 15.96
C TYR A 25 1.01 -2.80 16.32
N ARG A 26 0.64 -1.52 16.47
CA ARG A 26 1.55 -0.41 16.80
C ARG A 26 2.70 -0.24 15.80
N LEU A 27 2.44 -0.53 14.53
CA LEU A 27 3.37 -0.31 13.43
C LEU A 27 3.18 1.08 12.80
N PRO A 28 4.23 1.70 12.22
CA PRO A 28 4.10 2.90 11.41
C PRO A 28 3.07 2.70 10.28
N LEU A 29 2.27 3.72 9.98
CA LEU A 29 1.20 3.62 8.99
C LEU A 29 1.79 3.64 7.56
N GLY A 30 1.33 2.72 6.73
CA GLY A 30 1.73 2.62 5.34
C GLY A 30 1.18 3.76 4.50
N LEU A 31 2.00 4.24 3.59
CA LEU A 31 1.62 5.25 2.61
C LEU A 31 2.14 4.87 1.23
N ILE A 32 1.37 5.24 0.21
CA ILE A 32 1.78 5.16 -1.18
C ILE A 32 2.09 6.59 -1.61
N PHE A 33 3.32 6.79 -2.06
CA PHE A 33 3.78 8.10 -2.49
C PHE A 33 3.08 8.51 -3.79
N GLU A 34 2.73 9.80 -3.92
CA GLU A 34 1.94 10.27 -5.08
C GLU A 34 2.71 10.09 -6.39
N GLU A 35 4.04 10.23 -6.36
CA GLU A 35 4.92 9.97 -7.51
C GLU A 35 4.89 8.51 -7.99
N ASP A 36 4.55 7.57 -7.10
CA ASP A 36 4.53 6.13 -7.37
C ASP A 36 3.11 5.59 -7.69
N LYS A 37 2.15 6.49 -7.82
CA LYS A 37 0.72 6.16 -8.02
C LYS A 37 0.45 5.35 -9.30
N GLN A 38 1.16 5.64 -10.39
CA GLN A 38 1.02 4.85 -11.63
C GLN A 38 1.45 3.40 -11.42
N SER A 39 2.59 3.20 -10.77
CA SER A 39 3.12 1.87 -10.42
C SER A 39 2.19 1.11 -9.48
N TYR A 40 1.54 1.80 -8.54
CA TYR A 40 0.50 1.20 -7.70
C TYR A 40 -0.68 0.65 -8.51
N TYR A 41 -1.18 1.40 -9.49
CA TYR A 41 -2.27 0.93 -10.34
C TYR A 41 -1.84 -0.23 -11.23
N ALA A 42 -0.63 -0.19 -11.78
CA ALA A 42 -0.07 -1.30 -12.56
C ALA A 42 0.03 -2.59 -11.72
N ALA A 43 0.50 -2.49 -10.48
CA ALA A 43 0.59 -3.61 -9.56
C ALA A 43 -0.79 -4.15 -9.12
N LEU A 44 -1.81 -3.29 -9.04
CA LEU A 44 -3.20 -3.74 -8.81
C LEU A 44 -3.77 -4.46 -10.03
N GLN A 45 -3.45 -3.98 -11.24
CA GLN A 45 -3.90 -4.56 -12.49
C GLN A 45 -3.29 -5.94 -12.72
N SER A 46 -2.01 -6.15 -12.40
CA SER A 46 -1.35 -7.46 -12.51
C SER A 46 -2.07 -8.53 -11.68
N VAL A 47 -2.52 -8.18 -10.47
CA VAL A 47 -3.32 -9.07 -9.62
C VAL A 47 -4.67 -9.41 -10.28
N GLN A 48 -5.33 -8.42 -10.89
CA GLN A 48 -6.65 -8.62 -11.49
C GLN A 48 -6.60 -9.47 -12.75
N GLU A 49 -5.59 -9.26 -13.60
CA GLU A 49 -5.49 -9.92 -14.90
C GLU A 49 -4.82 -11.29 -14.80
N HIS A 50 -3.80 -11.42 -13.95
CA HIS A 50 -2.91 -12.58 -13.93
C HIS A 50 -2.92 -13.33 -12.59
N GLY A 51 -3.65 -12.84 -11.58
CA GLY A 51 -3.57 -13.38 -10.22
C GLY A 51 -2.21 -13.18 -9.55
N ASP A 52 -1.38 -12.30 -10.11
CA ASP A 52 -0.01 -12.08 -9.67
C ASP A 52 0.03 -11.17 -8.42
N HIS A 53 -0.03 -11.83 -7.27
CA HIS A 53 0.06 -11.18 -5.97
C HIS A 53 1.48 -10.77 -5.60
N GLU A 54 2.51 -11.41 -6.16
CA GLU A 54 3.91 -11.16 -5.82
C GLU A 54 4.33 -9.74 -6.21
N HIS A 55 3.99 -9.30 -7.42
CA HIS A 55 4.28 -7.94 -7.87
C HIS A 55 3.59 -6.88 -7.00
N TYR A 56 2.34 -7.14 -6.59
CA TYR A 56 1.62 -6.24 -5.69
C TYR A 56 2.27 -6.15 -4.31
N TYR A 57 2.64 -7.29 -3.73
CA TYR A 57 3.32 -7.32 -2.43
C TYR A 57 4.67 -6.63 -2.50
N ALA A 58 5.48 -6.93 -3.52
CA ALA A 58 6.77 -6.30 -3.74
C ALA A 58 6.64 -4.77 -3.82
N PHE A 59 5.65 -4.27 -4.57
CA PHE A 59 5.37 -2.83 -4.63
C PHE A 59 5.04 -2.26 -3.25
N MET A 60 4.09 -2.87 -2.53
CA MET A 60 3.66 -2.36 -1.22
C MET A 60 4.78 -2.39 -0.17
N PHE A 61 5.62 -3.42 -0.18
CA PHE A 61 6.79 -3.49 0.70
C PHE A 61 7.84 -2.42 0.36
N ALA A 62 8.12 -2.20 -0.92
CA ALA A 62 9.05 -1.15 -1.34
C ALA A 62 8.57 0.25 -0.92
N GLN A 63 7.27 0.54 -1.04
CA GLN A 63 6.67 1.80 -0.56
C GLN A 63 6.84 1.96 0.95
N TYR A 64 6.59 0.89 1.71
CA TYR A 64 6.74 0.92 3.16
C TYR A 64 8.20 1.09 3.59
N GLU A 65 9.13 0.40 2.94
CA GLU A 65 10.57 0.56 3.18
C GLU A 65 11.04 1.99 2.89
N LYS A 66 10.63 2.57 1.75
CA LYS A 66 10.91 3.97 1.38
C LYS A 66 10.41 4.92 2.47
N TYR A 67 9.20 4.70 2.98
CA TYR A 67 8.66 5.49 4.08
C TYR A 67 9.48 5.35 5.37
N LEU A 68 9.73 4.12 5.83
CA LEU A 68 10.48 3.89 7.07
C LEU A 68 11.90 4.46 7.02
N LYS A 69 12.60 4.33 5.88
CA LYS A 69 13.90 4.97 5.67
C LYS A 69 13.81 6.49 5.83
N GLY A 70 12.76 7.11 5.28
CA GLY A 70 12.50 8.55 5.46
C GLY A 70 12.21 8.96 6.90
N GLU A 71 11.51 8.13 7.68
CA GLU A 71 11.28 8.38 9.10
C GLU A 71 12.56 8.24 9.94
N ILE A 72 13.36 7.19 9.68
CA ILE A 72 14.63 6.95 10.38
C ILE A 72 15.60 8.11 10.14
N ASN A 73 15.73 8.58 8.90
CA ASN A 73 16.59 9.71 8.58
C ASN A 73 16.12 11.01 9.25
N ARG A 74 14.81 11.19 9.45
CA ARG A 74 14.27 12.34 10.19
C ARG A 74 14.49 12.24 11.70
N ALA A 75 14.51 11.03 12.25
CA ALA A 75 14.77 10.78 13.66
C ALA A 75 16.27 10.86 14.03
N ASN A 76 17.16 10.66 13.06
CA ASN A 76 18.62 10.70 13.22
C ASN A 76 19.24 11.80 12.32
N PRO A 77 19.14 13.08 12.71
CA PRO A 77 19.67 14.21 11.94
C PRO A 77 21.20 14.22 11.82
#